data_AF-A0A6I9RTK9-F1
#
_entry.id   AF-A0A6I9RTK9-F1
#
_cell.length_a   1.000
_cell.length_b   1.000
_cell.length_c   1.000
_cell.angle_alpha   90.00
_cell.angle_beta   90.00
_cell.angle_gamma   90.00
#
_symmetry.space_group_name_H-M   'P 1'
#
loop_
_entity.id
_entity.type
_entity.pdbx_description
1 polymer ?
#
loop_
_entity_poly.entity_id
_entity_poly.type
_entity_poly.pdbx_seq_one_letter_code
_entity_poly.pdbx_strand_id
1 'polypeptide(L)'
;MSGPAHASYVLPLLFLFSALGAADASSRCSNNQGSSLVRNIGDMPQSNFGRGGLAHITIAGALSHGMKEVEIWLQTFAPGTRTPIHRHSCEEVFVILKGRGTLLLGSSSLNYPGKPQEFAIYSNSTFSIPMNDPHQVWNTDENEDLQMLVVISRPPVKVFIYNDWSMPHTAAKLKFPYYWDEECFYEPKDEL
;
A
#
# COMPACT_ATOMS: atom_id res chain seq x y z
N MET A 1 74.97 25.25 9.51
CA MET A 1 74.82 23.97 8.78
C MET A 1 73.47 23.40 9.18
N SER A 2 72.46 23.69 8.35
CA SER A 2 71.05 23.39 8.53
C SER A 2 70.72 21.99 7.98
N GLY A 3 70.25 21.08 8.84
CA GLY A 3 69.69 19.79 8.44
C GLY A 3 68.21 19.89 8.02
N PRO A 4 67.68 18.97 7.20
CA PRO A 4 66.41 19.17 6.53
C PRO A 4 65.21 18.81 7.41
N ALA A 5 64.12 19.54 7.21
CA ALA A 5 62.82 19.30 7.81
C ALA A 5 62.15 18.07 7.18
N HIS A 6 61.69 17.15 8.01
CA HIS A 6 60.84 16.03 7.58
C HIS A 6 59.40 16.54 7.37
N ALA A 7 58.94 16.54 6.13
CA ALA A 7 57.53 16.74 5.78
C ALA A 7 56.78 15.42 5.94
N SER A 8 55.86 15.35 6.92
CA SER A 8 54.91 14.25 7.05
C SER A 8 53.83 14.35 5.98
N TYR A 9 53.83 13.40 5.04
CA TYR A 9 52.77 13.23 4.06
C TYR A 9 51.55 12.58 4.73
N VAL A 10 50.48 13.36 4.92
CA VAL A 10 49.16 12.83 5.32
C VAL A 10 48.46 12.36 4.05
N LEU A 11 48.28 11.05 3.90
CA LEU A 11 47.54 10.43 2.80
C LEU A 11 46.03 10.60 3.06
N PRO A 12 45.23 11.19 2.17
CA PRO A 12 43.79 11.24 2.37
C PRO A 12 43.20 9.86 2.02
N LEU A 13 42.62 9.20 3.02
CA LEU A 13 41.86 7.97 2.84
C LEU A 13 40.54 8.30 2.12
N LEU A 14 40.49 8.07 0.81
CA LEU A 14 39.27 8.16 0.01
C LEU A 14 38.30 7.05 0.45
N PHE A 15 37.25 7.42 1.18
CA PHE A 15 36.11 6.54 1.43
C PHE A 15 35.34 6.35 0.11
N LEU A 16 35.56 5.21 -0.54
CA LEU A 16 34.68 4.70 -1.59
C LEU A 16 33.35 4.33 -0.94
N PHE A 17 32.34 5.20 -1.07
CA PHE A 17 30.96 4.85 -0.81
C PHE A 17 30.52 3.80 -1.83
N SER A 18 30.41 2.55 -1.38
CA SER A 18 29.83 1.46 -2.14
C SER A 18 28.36 1.79 -2.43
N ALA A 19 28.05 2.19 -3.66
CA ALA A 19 26.68 2.33 -4.14
C ALA A 19 26.06 0.94 -4.35
N LEU A 20 25.66 0.28 -3.26
CA LEU A 20 24.84 -0.93 -3.26
C LEU A 20 23.44 -0.54 -2.79
N GLY A 21 22.60 -0.09 -3.71
CA GLY A 21 21.24 0.32 -3.36
C GLY A 21 20.31 0.68 -4.52
N ALA A 22 20.59 0.23 -5.75
CA ALA A 22 19.78 0.59 -6.92
C ALA A 22 19.36 -0.59 -7.81
N ALA A 23 19.49 -1.84 -7.33
CA ALA A 23 19.19 -3.03 -8.14
C ALA A 23 17.88 -3.77 -7.78
N ASP A 24 17.12 -3.33 -6.76
CA ASP A 24 15.92 -4.03 -6.27
C ASP A 24 14.58 -3.46 -6.79
N ALA A 25 14.61 -2.31 -7.48
CA ALA A 25 13.40 -1.62 -7.93
C ALA A 25 12.79 -2.28 -9.18
N SER A 26 13.63 -2.58 -10.17
CA SER A 26 13.22 -3.06 -11.50
C SER A 26 12.58 -4.46 -11.53
N SER A 27 12.66 -5.23 -10.44
CA SER A 27 12.12 -6.60 -10.38
C SER A 27 10.69 -6.67 -9.83
N ARG A 28 10.14 -5.56 -9.33
CA ARG A 28 8.83 -5.52 -8.64
C ARG A 28 7.65 -5.28 -9.57
N CYS A 29 7.95 -4.80 -10.77
CA CYS A 29 6.98 -4.36 -11.75
C CYS A 29 6.99 -5.30 -12.94
N SER A 30 5.86 -5.39 -13.64
CA SER A 30 5.66 -6.36 -14.74
C SER A 30 6.47 -5.99 -15.99
N ASN A 31 7.80 -6.14 -15.94
CA ASN A 31 8.69 -5.96 -17.09
C ASN A 31 8.85 -7.26 -17.87
N ASN A 32 7.81 -7.73 -18.58
CA ASN A 32 7.84 -8.79 -19.62
C ASN A 32 8.72 -10.06 -19.39
N GLN A 33 9.25 -10.27 -18.19
CA GLN A 33 10.06 -11.40 -17.77
C GLN A 33 9.13 -12.24 -16.94
N GLY A 34 8.59 -13.26 -17.59
CA GLY A 34 7.59 -14.21 -17.12
C GLY A 34 7.30 -14.15 -15.64
N SER A 35 6.18 -13.51 -15.27
CA SER A 35 5.63 -13.66 -13.93
C SER A 35 5.54 -15.16 -13.64
N SER A 36 6.28 -15.64 -12.64
CA SER A 36 6.22 -17.06 -12.30
C SER A 36 4.77 -17.44 -12.05
N LEU A 37 4.32 -18.52 -12.67
CA LEU A 37 2.94 -19.00 -12.54
C LEU A 37 2.60 -19.27 -11.06
N VAL A 38 3.57 -19.81 -10.32
CA VAL A 38 3.50 -20.03 -8.88
C VAL A 38 4.51 -19.11 -8.20
N ARG A 39 4.03 -18.29 -7.26
CA ARG A 39 4.86 -17.35 -6.50
C ARG A 39 4.69 -17.62 -5.01
N ASN A 40 5.80 -17.61 -4.28
CA ASN A 40 5.77 -17.68 -2.82
C ASN A 40 5.49 -16.28 -2.25
N ILE A 41 4.38 -16.10 -1.54
CA ILE A 41 4.01 -14.82 -0.93
C ILE A 41 5.06 -14.38 0.11
N GLY A 42 5.73 -15.32 0.77
CA GLY A 42 6.77 -15.02 1.76
C GLY A 42 8.01 -14.33 1.17
N ASP A 43 8.21 -14.41 -0.14
CA ASP A 43 9.34 -13.79 -0.85
C ASP A 43 8.92 -12.46 -1.53
N MET A 44 7.64 -12.09 -1.48
CA MET A 44 7.15 -10.85 -2.10
C MET A 44 7.51 -9.62 -1.26
N PRO A 45 7.86 -8.49 -1.88
CA PRO A 45 8.25 -7.30 -1.15
C PRO A 45 7.08 -6.74 -0.33
N GLN A 46 7.31 -6.54 0.96
CA GLN A 46 6.40 -5.89 1.88
C GLN A 46 6.88 -4.46 2.17
N SER A 47 5.96 -3.50 2.22
CA SER A 47 6.26 -2.12 2.60
C SER A 47 5.08 -1.48 3.35
N ASN A 48 5.39 -0.44 4.12
CA ASN A 48 4.38 0.41 4.75
C ASN A 48 4.03 1.64 3.90
N PHE A 49 4.79 1.89 2.82
CA PHE A 49 4.66 3.05 1.92
C PHE A 49 4.54 4.39 2.66
N GLY A 50 5.33 4.57 3.72
CA GLY A 50 5.34 5.78 4.54
C GLY A 50 4.18 5.90 5.53
N ARG A 51 3.33 4.88 5.66
CA ARG A 51 2.18 4.87 6.56
C ARG A 51 2.43 3.96 7.75
N GLY A 52 2.74 4.57 8.91
CA GLY A 52 2.99 3.85 10.16
C GLY A 52 1.89 2.85 10.51
N GLY A 53 2.31 1.64 10.88
CA GLY A 53 1.43 0.52 11.26
C GLY A 53 0.76 -0.21 10.10
N LEU A 54 1.00 0.16 8.84
CA LEU A 54 0.63 -0.66 7.68
C LEU A 54 1.79 -1.58 7.30
N ALA A 55 1.47 -2.82 6.95
CA ALA A 55 2.32 -3.69 6.15
C ALA A 55 1.48 -4.19 4.96
N HIS A 56 1.95 -3.94 3.73
CA HIS A 56 1.23 -4.25 2.50
C HIS A 56 2.08 -5.09 1.55
N ILE A 57 1.44 -6.09 0.94
CA ILE A 57 1.92 -6.87 -0.21
C ILE A 57 0.81 -6.87 -1.27
N THR A 58 1.14 -6.54 -2.52
CA THR A 58 0.29 -6.86 -3.67
C THR A 58 0.60 -8.27 -4.15
N ILE A 59 -0.29 -9.24 -3.87
CA ILE A 59 -0.09 -10.68 -4.16
C ILE A 59 -0.24 -10.96 -5.66
N ALA A 60 -1.24 -10.34 -6.27
CA ALA A 60 -1.52 -10.43 -7.70
C ALA A 60 -2.19 -9.12 -8.11
N GLY A 61 -1.49 -8.28 -8.87
CA GLY A 61 -1.94 -6.93 -9.20
C GLY A 61 -1.72 -6.54 -10.65
N ALA A 62 -2.35 -5.46 -11.06
CA ALA A 62 -2.36 -5.02 -12.45
C ALA A 62 -0.97 -4.60 -12.92
N LEU A 63 -0.30 -3.75 -12.16
CA LEU A 63 1.01 -3.21 -12.54
C LEU A 63 2.16 -4.18 -12.25
N SER A 64 2.07 -4.94 -11.16
CA SER A 64 3.11 -5.88 -10.73
C SER A 64 3.04 -7.24 -11.44
N HIS A 65 1.84 -7.68 -11.85
CA HIS A 65 1.62 -9.04 -12.35
C HIS A 65 0.74 -9.13 -13.61
N GLY A 66 0.33 -8.00 -14.20
CA GLY A 66 -0.47 -7.98 -15.44
C GLY A 66 -1.94 -8.36 -15.27
N MET A 67 -2.47 -8.35 -14.05
CA MET A 67 -3.89 -8.62 -13.80
C MET A 67 -4.78 -7.54 -14.43
N LYS A 68 -5.97 -7.91 -14.91
CA LYS A 68 -6.85 -6.98 -15.65
C LYS A 68 -8.21 -6.75 -14.99
N GLU A 69 -8.68 -7.71 -14.22
CA GLU A 69 -10.05 -7.74 -13.73
C GLU A 69 -10.13 -7.76 -12.21
N VAL A 70 -9.19 -8.45 -11.56
CA VAL A 70 -9.09 -8.57 -10.10
C VAL A 70 -7.66 -8.33 -9.63
N GLU A 71 -7.53 -7.73 -8.45
CA GLU A 71 -6.25 -7.54 -7.77
C GLU A 71 -6.38 -7.91 -6.29
N ILE A 72 -5.32 -8.51 -5.75
CA ILE A 72 -5.31 -9.13 -4.42
C ILE A 72 -4.19 -8.51 -3.59
N TRP A 73 -4.53 -8.07 -2.39
CA TRP A 73 -3.60 -7.55 -1.40
C TRP A 73 -3.62 -8.40 -0.13
N LEU A 74 -2.45 -8.51 0.52
CA LEU A 74 -2.34 -8.88 1.92
C LEU A 74 -1.94 -7.64 2.69
N GLN A 75 -2.77 -7.26 3.66
CA GLN A 75 -2.52 -6.10 4.49
C GLN A 75 -2.56 -6.50 5.97
N THR A 76 -1.62 -5.97 6.73
CA THR A 76 -1.59 -6.08 8.19
C THR A 76 -1.59 -4.68 8.79
N PHE A 77 -2.42 -4.46 9.80
CA PHE A 77 -2.58 -3.21 10.51
C PHE A 77 -2.24 -3.40 11.98
N ALA A 78 -1.25 -2.66 12.46
CA ALA A 78 -0.87 -2.63 13.86
C ALA A 78 -2.01 -2.07 14.75
N PRO A 79 -2.02 -2.40 16.05
CA PRO A 79 -3.00 -1.86 17.01
C PRO A 79 -3.24 -0.36 16.89
N GLY A 80 -4.51 0.04 16.92
CA GLY A 80 -4.94 1.43 16.85
C GLY A 80 -4.83 2.10 15.48
N THR A 81 -4.30 1.42 14.45
CA THR A 81 -4.13 2.01 13.12
C THR A 81 -5.33 1.81 12.20
N ARG A 82 -5.50 2.72 11.23
CA ARG A 82 -6.69 2.77 10.36
C ARG A 82 -6.35 3.24 8.96
N THR A 83 -7.17 2.85 7.97
CA THR A 83 -7.16 3.41 6.62
C THR A 83 -7.52 4.90 6.66
N PRO A 84 -7.22 5.68 5.62
CA PRO A 84 -7.96 6.91 5.38
C PRO A 84 -9.46 6.62 5.28
N ILE A 85 -10.29 7.64 5.46
CA ILE A 85 -11.68 7.60 5.01
C ILE A 85 -11.61 7.73 3.49
N HIS A 86 -12.16 6.77 2.76
CA HIS A 86 -11.99 6.76 1.31
C HIS A 86 -13.13 6.04 0.59
N ARG A 87 -13.18 6.24 -0.73
CA ARG A 87 -14.04 5.48 -1.65
C ARG A 87 -13.27 5.11 -2.93
N HIS A 88 -13.79 4.15 -3.66
CA HIS A 88 -13.34 3.78 -5.02
C HIS A 88 -14.51 3.21 -5.84
N SER A 89 -14.38 3.27 -7.17
CA SER A 89 -15.40 2.79 -8.11
C SER A 89 -15.16 1.36 -8.60
N CYS A 90 -14.93 0.47 -7.63
CA CYS A 90 -14.81 -0.97 -7.81
C CYS A 90 -15.49 -1.70 -6.66
N GLU A 91 -15.78 -2.98 -6.88
CA GLU A 91 -16.09 -3.88 -5.77
C GLU A 91 -14.81 -4.13 -4.96
N GLU A 92 -14.97 -4.29 -3.65
CA GLU A 92 -13.88 -4.65 -2.75
C GLU A 92 -14.40 -5.62 -1.69
N VAL A 93 -13.68 -6.74 -1.52
CA VAL A 93 -14.02 -7.81 -0.58
C VAL A 93 -12.85 -8.01 0.37
N PHE A 94 -13.16 -8.10 1.66
CA PHE A 94 -12.21 -8.39 2.71
C PHE A 94 -12.46 -9.77 3.29
N VAL A 95 -11.38 -10.50 3.56
CA VAL A 95 -11.39 -11.71 4.38
C VAL A 95 -10.44 -11.50 5.55
N ILE A 96 -10.96 -11.51 6.77
CA ILE A 96 -10.15 -11.29 7.96
C ILE A 96 -9.46 -12.60 8.34
N LEU A 97 -8.13 -12.60 8.22
CA LEU A 97 -7.30 -13.77 8.48
C LEU A 97 -6.92 -13.89 9.95
N LYS A 98 -6.62 -12.76 10.61
CA LYS A 98 -6.22 -12.68 12.02
C LYS A 98 -6.68 -11.36 12.65
N GLY A 99 -6.83 -11.38 13.97
CA GLY A 99 -7.19 -10.22 14.77
C GLY A 99 -8.67 -9.85 14.66
N ARG A 100 -8.98 -8.62 15.07
CA ARG A 100 -10.31 -8.00 15.05
C ARG A 100 -10.20 -6.50 14.78
N GLY A 101 -11.33 -5.86 14.53
CA GLY A 101 -11.37 -4.42 14.29
C GLY A 101 -12.79 -3.89 14.14
N THR A 102 -12.89 -2.69 13.59
CA THR A 102 -14.15 -2.05 13.24
C THR A 102 -14.11 -1.55 11.79
N LEU A 103 -15.13 -1.90 11.01
CA LEU A 103 -15.47 -1.25 9.75
C LEU A 103 -16.38 -0.06 10.02
N LEU A 104 -16.00 1.10 9.51
CA LEU A 104 -16.81 2.32 9.51
C LEU A 104 -17.35 2.53 8.08
N LEU A 105 -18.67 2.57 7.91
CA LEU A 105 -19.32 2.73 6.60
C LEU A 105 -20.18 4.00 6.57
N GLY A 106 -19.82 4.94 5.72
CA GLY A 106 -20.59 6.15 5.41
C GLY A 106 -21.60 5.92 4.30
N SER A 107 -22.35 6.97 3.96
CA SER A 107 -23.34 6.96 2.88
C SER A 107 -22.78 7.53 1.59
N SER A 108 -23.10 6.91 0.46
CA SER A 108 -22.91 7.47 -0.89
C SER A 108 -24.15 8.21 -1.43
N SER A 109 -25.30 8.11 -0.73
CA SER A 109 -26.56 8.73 -1.13
C SER A 109 -26.71 10.17 -0.64
N LEU A 110 -25.89 10.59 0.32
CA LEU A 110 -25.80 11.96 0.80
C LEU A 110 -24.79 12.76 -0.04
N ASN A 111 -24.70 14.08 0.18
CA ASN A 111 -23.68 14.90 -0.48
C ASN A 111 -22.27 14.75 0.15
N TYR A 112 -22.18 14.08 1.30
CA TYR A 112 -20.98 13.80 2.10
C TYR A 112 -21.19 12.48 2.86
N PRO A 113 -20.13 11.80 3.36
CA PRO A 113 -20.27 10.48 3.98
C PRO A 113 -21.28 10.40 5.13
N GLY A 114 -21.32 11.43 5.99
CA GLY A 114 -22.17 11.46 7.17
C GLY A 114 -21.62 10.59 8.30
N LYS A 115 -22.36 10.52 9.41
CA LYS A 115 -21.97 9.70 10.56
C LYS A 115 -21.86 8.23 10.11
N PRO A 116 -20.70 7.57 10.26
CA PRO A 116 -20.54 6.20 9.82
C PRO A 116 -21.34 5.24 10.70
N GLN A 117 -21.80 4.16 10.09
CA GLN A 117 -22.22 2.94 10.79
C GLN A 117 -20.96 2.15 11.17
N GLU A 118 -21.00 1.53 12.35
CA GLU A 118 -19.86 0.75 12.87
C GLU A 118 -20.21 -0.73 12.89
N PHE A 119 -19.34 -1.55 12.30
CA PHE A 119 -19.50 -3.00 12.26
C PHE A 119 -18.25 -3.66 12.82
N ALA A 120 -18.42 -4.55 13.80
CA ALA A 120 -17.33 -5.37 14.29
C ALA A 120 -16.86 -6.35 13.20
N ILE A 121 -15.55 -6.40 12.97
CA ILE A 121 -14.89 -7.37 12.10
C ILE A 121 -13.98 -8.26 12.96
N TYR A 122 -13.87 -9.53 12.61
CA TYR A 122 -13.20 -10.53 13.46
C TYR A 122 -12.63 -11.65 12.59
N SER A 123 -11.66 -12.38 13.12
CA SER A 123 -11.02 -13.49 12.41
C SER A 123 -12.04 -14.47 11.83
N ASN A 124 -11.81 -14.88 10.57
CA ASN A 124 -12.70 -15.73 9.77
C ASN A 124 -14.05 -15.08 9.39
N SER A 125 -14.18 -13.76 9.49
CA SER A 125 -15.28 -13.01 8.89
C SER A 125 -14.93 -12.46 7.51
N THR A 126 -15.96 -12.09 6.74
CA THR A 126 -15.82 -11.41 5.44
C THR A 126 -16.85 -10.30 5.32
N PHE A 127 -16.52 -9.28 4.54
CA PHE A 127 -17.46 -8.22 4.15
C PHE A 127 -17.10 -7.69 2.77
N SER A 128 -18.10 -7.13 2.09
CA SER A 128 -17.96 -6.46 0.79
C SER A 128 -18.36 -5.00 0.93
N ILE A 129 -17.53 -4.09 0.41
CA ILE A 129 -17.86 -2.67 0.33
C ILE A 129 -18.71 -2.43 -0.91
N PRO A 130 -19.93 -1.88 -0.79
CA PRO A 130 -20.70 -1.45 -1.96
C PRO A 130 -19.92 -0.40 -2.75
N MET A 131 -19.95 -0.50 -4.08
CA MET A 131 -19.16 0.41 -4.93
C MET A 131 -19.43 1.88 -4.59
N ASN A 132 -18.35 2.67 -4.50
CA ASN A 132 -18.35 4.09 -4.15
C ASN A 132 -18.77 4.45 -2.71
N ASP A 133 -19.13 3.49 -1.85
CA ASP A 133 -19.43 3.83 -0.45
C ASP A 133 -18.16 4.30 0.29
N PRO A 134 -18.21 5.47 0.96
CA PRO A 134 -17.11 5.94 1.78
C PRO A 134 -16.94 5.02 2.99
N HIS A 135 -15.73 4.56 3.24
CA HIS A 135 -15.48 3.64 4.35
C HIS A 135 -14.09 3.81 4.95
N GLN A 136 -13.90 3.21 6.12
CA GLN A 136 -12.62 3.13 6.82
C GLN A 136 -12.53 1.81 7.58
N VAL A 137 -11.40 1.12 7.44
CA VAL A 137 -11.09 -0.06 8.25
C VAL A 137 -10.15 0.37 9.37
N TRP A 138 -10.50 0.01 10.60
CA TRP A 138 -9.75 0.38 11.81
C TRP A 138 -9.44 -0.88 12.63
N ASN A 139 -8.16 -1.11 12.92
CA ASN A 139 -7.76 -2.04 13.97
C ASN A 139 -8.04 -1.38 15.34
N THR A 140 -9.19 -1.73 15.93
CA THR A 140 -9.61 -1.29 17.27
C THR A 140 -9.05 -2.15 18.40
N ASP A 141 -8.35 -3.24 18.09
CA ASP A 141 -7.64 -4.02 19.10
C ASP A 141 -6.42 -3.26 19.60
N GLU A 142 -6.13 -3.37 20.90
CA GLU A 142 -5.03 -2.68 21.56
C GLU A 142 -3.73 -3.48 21.52
N ASN A 143 -3.79 -4.78 21.22
CA ASN A 143 -2.68 -5.71 21.40
C ASN A 143 -2.36 -6.53 20.15
N GLU A 144 -3.38 -6.88 19.36
CA GLU A 144 -3.22 -7.79 18.23
C GLU A 144 -3.24 -7.07 16.87
N ASP A 145 -2.42 -7.55 15.94
CA ASP A 145 -2.47 -7.12 14.55
C ASP A 145 -3.75 -7.60 13.87
N LEU A 146 -4.33 -6.74 13.03
CA LEU A 146 -5.42 -7.08 12.11
C LEU A 146 -4.82 -7.44 10.75
N GLN A 147 -4.92 -8.70 10.34
CA GLN A 147 -4.46 -9.17 9.04
C GLN A 147 -5.65 -9.52 8.14
N MET A 148 -5.63 -8.98 6.92
CA MET A 148 -6.72 -9.11 5.96
C MET A 148 -6.19 -9.44 4.56
N LEU A 149 -6.92 -10.32 3.86
CA LEU A 149 -6.84 -10.42 2.42
C LEU A 149 -7.87 -9.46 1.83
N VAL A 150 -7.47 -8.64 0.86
CA VAL A 150 -8.33 -7.68 0.17
C VAL A 150 -8.35 -8.02 -1.31
N VAL A 151 -9.54 -8.07 -1.90
CA VAL A 151 -9.72 -8.34 -3.32
C VAL A 151 -10.54 -7.21 -3.93
N ILE A 152 -9.99 -6.54 -4.94
CA ILE A 152 -10.70 -5.50 -5.69
C ILE A 152 -10.98 -5.94 -7.11
N SER A 153 -12.06 -5.41 -7.69
CA SER A 153 -12.26 -5.45 -9.15
C SER A 153 -11.69 -4.20 -9.82
N ARG A 154 -11.56 -4.23 -11.15
CA ARG A 154 -11.15 -3.07 -12.00
C ARG A 154 -9.82 -2.41 -11.57
N PRO A 155 -8.74 -3.18 -11.34
CA PRO A 155 -7.45 -2.62 -10.93
C PRO A 155 -6.77 -1.79 -12.03
N PRO A 156 -5.75 -0.96 -11.70
CA PRO A 156 -5.34 -0.58 -10.34
C PRO A 156 -6.36 0.36 -9.67
N VAL A 157 -6.36 0.37 -8.34
CA VAL A 157 -7.35 1.10 -7.53
C VAL A 157 -7.25 2.62 -7.77
N LYS A 158 -8.41 3.28 -7.85
CA LYS A 158 -8.53 4.75 -7.92
C LYS A 158 -9.22 5.25 -6.65
N VAL A 159 -8.42 5.74 -5.71
CA VAL A 159 -8.89 6.05 -4.35
C VAL A 159 -9.19 7.53 -4.21
N PHE A 160 -10.41 7.88 -3.80
CA PHE A 160 -10.76 9.23 -3.37
C PHE A 160 -10.72 9.31 -1.85
N ILE A 161 -9.86 10.17 -1.31
CA ILE A 161 -9.62 10.32 0.13
C ILE A 161 -10.41 11.50 0.69
N TYR A 162 -11.02 11.28 1.85
CA TYR A 162 -11.69 12.29 2.65
C TYR A 162 -10.83 12.68 3.86
N ASN A 163 -10.87 13.96 4.23
CA ASN A 163 -10.23 14.43 5.47
C ASN A 163 -11.04 14.05 6.71
N ASP A 164 -12.37 14.04 6.59
CA ASP A 164 -13.32 13.69 7.65
C ASP A 164 -14.66 13.22 7.04
N TRP A 165 -15.54 12.72 7.89
CA TRP A 165 -16.86 12.20 7.50
C TRP A 165 -17.87 13.28 7.04
N SER A 166 -17.56 14.56 7.21
CA SER A 166 -18.39 15.69 6.78
C SER A 166 -17.94 16.30 5.45
N MET A 167 -16.77 15.92 4.96
CA MET A 167 -16.22 16.40 3.69
C MET A 167 -17.13 16.00 2.51
N PRO A 168 -17.56 16.95 1.67
CA PRO A 168 -18.38 16.66 0.49
C PRO A 168 -17.71 15.63 -0.44
N HIS A 169 -18.51 14.74 -1.03
CA HIS A 169 -18.02 13.74 -1.99
C HIS A 169 -17.28 14.35 -3.18
N THR A 170 -17.73 15.53 -3.61
CA THR A 170 -17.13 16.32 -4.70
C THR A 170 -15.78 16.92 -4.34
N ALA A 171 -15.47 17.07 -3.05
CA ALA A 171 -14.21 17.62 -2.57
C ALA A 171 -13.15 16.54 -2.28
N ALA A 172 -13.55 15.27 -2.17
CA ALA A 172 -12.63 14.16 -1.92
C ALA A 172 -11.51 14.12 -2.97
N LYS A 173 -10.28 13.91 -2.52
CA LYS A 173 -9.09 14.03 -3.38
C LYS A 173 -8.72 12.69 -3.97
N LEU A 174 -8.64 12.62 -5.30
CA LEU A 174 -8.11 11.44 -5.98
C LEU A 174 -6.62 11.27 -5.64
N LYS A 175 -6.27 10.09 -5.15
CA LYS A 175 -4.89 9.59 -5.06
C LYS A 175 -4.74 8.44 -6.06
N PHE A 176 -4.12 8.76 -7.20
CA PHE A 176 -3.81 7.81 -8.27
C PHE A 176 -2.48 8.21 -8.96
N PRO A 177 -1.52 7.29 -9.15
CA PRO A 177 -1.48 5.93 -8.58
C PRO A 177 -1.55 5.96 -7.04
N TYR A 178 -2.07 4.87 -6.45
CA TYR A 178 -2.00 4.73 -5.00
C TYR A 178 -0.58 4.36 -4.58
N TYR A 179 -0.24 4.52 -3.30
CA TYR A 179 1.16 4.50 -2.86
C TYR A 179 1.94 3.22 -3.23
N TRP A 180 1.27 2.06 -3.24
CA TRP A 180 1.89 0.78 -3.64
C TRP A 180 2.02 0.57 -5.14
N ASP A 181 1.39 1.43 -5.94
CA ASP A 181 1.44 1.41 -7.41
C ASP A 181 2.41 2.47 -7.97
N GLU A 182 2.87 3.43 -7.16
CA GLU A 182 3.67 4.57 -7.64
C GLU A 182 4.93 4.14 -8.40
N GLU A 183 5.70 3.23 -7.83
CA GLU A 183 6.96 2.74 -8.42
C GLU A 183 6.70 2.16 -9.83
N CYS A 184 5.76 1.22 -9.94
CA CYS A 184 5.45 0.56 -11.22
C CYS A 184 4.68 1.43 -12.21
N PHE A 185 3.97 2.46 -11.75
CA PHE A 185 3.22 3.34 -12.63
C PHE A 185 4.14 4.29 -13.40
N TYR A 186 5.26 4.70 -12.81
CA TYR A 186 6.22 5.65 -13.40
C TYR A 186 7.44 4.97 -14.03
N GLU A 187 7.53 3.64 -14.04
CA GLU A 187 8.57 2.95 -14.80
C GLU A 187 8.44 3.28 -16.30
N PRO A 188 9.56 3.55 -16.99
CA PRO A 188 9.56 3.70 -18.44
C PRO A 188 8.98 2.45 -19.08
N LYS A 189 7.89 2.59 -19.84
CA LYS A 189 7.42 1.50 -20.69
C LYS A 189 8.40 1.43 -21.85
N ASP A 190 9.10 0.32 -22.00
CA ASP A 190 9.85 0.04 -23.23
C ASP A 190 8.85 0.09 -24.39
N GLU A 191 8.89 1.19 -25.16
CA GLU A 191 8.16 1.30 -26.42
C GLU A 191 8.86 0.38 -27.44
N LEU A 192 8.19 -0.72 -27.78
CA LEU A 192 8.53 -1.61 -28.91
C LEU A 192 7.83 -1.13 -30.19
#